data_AF-A0A117RQ94-F1
#
_entry.id   AF-A0A117RQ94-F1
#
_cell.length_a   1.000
_cell.length_b   1.000
_cell.length_c   1.000
_cell.angle_alpha   90.00
_cell.angle_beta   90.00
_cell.angle_gamma   90.00
#
_symmetry.space_group_name_H-M   'P 1'
#
loop_
_entity.id
_entity.type
_entity.pdbx_description
1 polymer ?
#
loop_
_entity_poly.entity_id
_entity_poly.type
_entity_poly.pdbx_seq_one_letter_code
_entity_poly.pdbx_strand_id
1 'polypeptide(L)'
;MTTNAAELPAADEAPFFPAPRSCPFSEPPQYAEFREAGGLHKVTIWNGTRHWLATRHADIRAVLSSPSFSADVRNPDFPLVHSNQPERMQSEAFDYYKALVERKRREPADDMISRLLSDHEGPDGFAPEMIPALVGLLVGAGHETTANMLGLGTVALLLNPDQRDCLREHPELAPSTAEEMLRYWSIVSTDPRRVATEDVEIGGQLVRKGEGVIVSLIAGNRDGRAFGAGEGECPADQLDIGRSARHHVAFGFGSHQCLGQNLARIEMQVAWPRLFERIPDLRLAVPEDELPFKKNSIVYGLTSLPVEW
;
A
#
# COMPACT_ATOMS: atom_id res chain seq x y z
N MET A 1 5.66 24.95 -30.90
CA MET A 1 4.34 24.83 -30.27
C MET A 1 4.59 24.71 -28.78
N THR A 2 4.32 25.78 -28.05
CA THR A 2 4.53 25.89 -26.61
C THR A 2 3.52 25.02 -25.89
N THR A 3 3.99 23.95 -25.25
CA THR A 3 3.22 23.13 -24.31
C THR A 3 2.82 23.99 -23.12
N ASN A 4 1.50 24.16 -22.95
CA ASN A 4 0.92 24.81 -21.78
C ASN A 4 1.26 23.96 -20.55
N ALA A 5 2.12 24.47 -19.67
CA ALA A 5 2.24 23.93 -18.33
C ALA A 5 0.90 24.16 -17.64
N ALA A 6 0.28 23.09 -17.12
CA ALA A 6 -0.91 23.24 -16.30
C ALA A 6 -0.50 24.01 -15.04
N GLU A 7 -1.10 25.19 -14.85
CA GLU A 7 -0.94 25.97 -13.62
C GLU A 7 -1.44 25.13 -12.45
N LEU A 8 -0.65 25.07 -11.37
CA LEU A 8 -1.08 24.45 -10.12
C LEU A 8 -2.37 25.15 -9.66
N PRO A 9 -3.41 24.39 -9.26
CA PRO A 9 -4.59 24.99 -8.64
C PRO A 9 -4.16 25.82 -7.43
N ALA A 10 -4.81 26.97 -7.23
CA ALA A 10 -4.54 27.85 -6.09
C ALA A 10 -4.66 27.04 -4.77
N ALA A 11 -3.98 27.47 -3.70
CA ALA A 11 -4.02 26.80 -2.39
C ALA A 11 -5.44 26.58 -1.81
N ASP A 12 -6.47 27.23 -2.39
CA ASP A 12 -7.87 27.13 -2.02
C ASP A 12 -8.69 26.09 -2.84
N GLU A 13 -8.14 25.62 -3.96
CA GLU A 13 -8.69 24.54 -4.78
C GLU A 13 -8.15 23.19 -4.29
N ALA A 14 -8.67 22.69 -3.17
CA ALA A 14 -8.37 21.36 -2.68
C ALA A 14 -8.99 20.29 -3.61
N PRO A 15 -8.20 19.65 -4.51
CA PRO A 15 -8.77 18.79 -5.53
C PRO A 15 -9.26 17.47 -4.96
N PHE A 16 -10.06 16.76 -5.75
CA PHE A 16 -10.64 15.49 -5.33
C PHE A 16 -9.56 14.42 -5.11
N PHE A 17 -9.72 13.63 -4.05
CA PHE A 17 -8.85 12.52 -3.70
C PHE A 17 -9.67 11.27 -3.31
N PRO A 18 -9.22 10.04 -3.69
CA PRO A 18 -8.02 9.73 -4.48
C PRO A 18 -8.13 10.16 -5.95
N ALA A 19 -7.01 10.58 -6.54
CA ALA A 19 -6.96 10.89 -7.96
C ALA A 19 -7.00 9.57 -8.79
N PRO A 20 -7.73 9.54 -9.92
CA PRO A 20 -7.75 8.37 -10.78
C PRO A 20 -6.40 8.15 -11.47
N ARG A 21 -6.01 6.90 -11.67
CA ARG A 21 -4.86 6.55 -12.53
C ARG A 21 -5.25 6.71 -14.00
N SER A 22 -4.49 7.49 -14.75
CA SER A 22 -4.57 7.56 -16.22
C SER A 22 -3.79 6.41 -16.89
N CYS A 23 -2.69 5.98 -16.27
CA CYS A 23 -1.90 4.82 -16.64
C CYS A 23 -1.89 3.82 -15.46
N PRO A 24 -2.24 2.54 -15.65
CA PRO A 24 -2.30 1.58 -14.56
C PRO A 24 -0.91 1.29 -13.94
N PHE A 25 0.17 1.48 -14.70
CA PHE A 25 1.55 1.23 -14.27
C PHE A 25 2.17 2.40 -13.49
N SER A 26 1.50 3.56 -13.47
CA SER A 26 2.03 4.79 -12.88
C SER A 26 1.11 5.35 -11.80
N GLU A 27 1.66 6.20 -10.94
CA GLU A 27 0.85 7.02 -10.03
C GLU A 27 0.04 8.07 -10.81
N PRO A 28 -1.07 8.57 -10.26
CA PRO A 28 -1.75 9.73 -10.81
C PRO A 28 -0.79 10.93 -10.95
N PRO A 29 -0.76 11.65 -12.09
CA PRO A 29 0.18 12.77 -12.32
C PRO A 29 0.17 13.85 -11.23
N GLN A 30 -1.01 14.12 -10.67
CA GLN A 30 -1.19 15.06 -9.56
C GLN A 30 -0.29 14.75 -8.35
N TYR A 31 0.02 13.47 -8.10
CA TYR A 31 0.84 13.08 -6.96
C TYR A 31 2.30 13.51 -7.17
N ALA A 32 2.78 13.47 -8.41
CA ALA A 32 4.10 13.97 -8.77
C ALA A 32 4.17 15.50 -8.65
N GLU A 33 3.14 16.22 -9.13
CA GLU A 33 3.06 17.68 -9.02
C GLU A 33 3.13 18.14 -7.55
N PHE A 34 2.33 17.52 -6.67
CA PHE A 34 2.36 17.80 -5.23
C PHE A 34 3.70 17.45 -4.59
N ARG A 35 4.27 16.30 -4.96
CA ARG A 35 5.56 15.89 -4.43
C ARG A 35 6.68 16.88 -4.79
N GLU A 36 6.69 17.39 -6.02
CA GLU A 36 7.70 18.38 -6.44
C GLU A 36 7.46 19.75 -5.82
N ALA A 37 6.21 20.21 -5.72
CA ALA A 37 5.85 21.47 -5.06
C ALA A 37 6.27 21.49 -3.57
N GLY A 38 6.08 20.37 -2.88
CA GLY A 38 6.56 20.16 -1.53
C GLY A 38 5.67 20.62 -0.39
N GLY A 39 5.97 20.10 0.80
CA GLY A 39 5.10 20.22 1.95
C GLY A 39 3.85 19.35 1.80
N LEU A 40 2.83 19.69 2.59
CA LEU A 40 1.53 19.04 2.54
C LEU A 40 0.55 19.84 1.66
N HIS A 41 -0.32 19.13 0.96
CA HIS A 41 -1.35 19.74 0.10
C HIS A 41 -2.74 19.43 0.62
N LYS A 42 -3.67 20.38 0.54
CA LYS A 42 -5.09 20.13 0.87
C LYS A 42 -5.76 19.36 -0.26
N VAL A 43 -6.52 18.33 0.09
CA VAL A 43 -7.36 17.55 -0.82
C VAL A 43 -8.77 17.39 -0.25
N THR A 44 -9.74 17.14 -1.13
CA THR A 44 -11.15 16.91 -0.77
C THR A 44 -11.52 15.46 -1.03
N ILE A 45 -12.13 14.77 -0.06
CA ILE A 45 -12.59 13.38 -0.23
C ILE A 45 -14.09 13.32 -0.57
N TRP A 46 -14.62 12.11 -0.80
CA TRP A 46 -16.01 11.87 -1.26
C TRP A 46 -17.12 12.56 -0.45
N ASN A 47 -16.93 12.81 0.85
CA ASN A 47 -17.92 13.46 1.71
C ASN A 47 -17.77 14.99 1.76
N GLY A 48 -16.91 15.57 0.91
CA GLY A 48 -16.66 17.02 0.83
C GLY A 48 -15.72 17.57 1.89
N THR A 49 -15.25 16.75 2.85
CA THR A 49 -14.30 17.21 3.87
C THR A 49 -12.89 17.37 3.29
N ARG A 50 -12.14 18.35 3.81
CA ARG A 50 -10.78 18.68 3.38
C ARG A 50 -9.75 18.14 4.36
N HIS A 51 -8.71 17.51 3.83
CA HIS A 51 -7.63 16.87 4.61
C HIS A 51 -6.27 17.22 4.03
N TRP A 52 -5.21 17.08 4.82
CA TRP A 52 -3.84 17.19 4.31
C TRP A 52 -3.43 15.89 3.60
N LEU A 53 -2.64 16.02 2.54
CA LEU A 53 -2.01 14.91 1.83
C LEU A 53 -0.49 15.07 1.87
N ALA A 54 0.20 14.05 2.41
CA ALA A 54 1.65 13.94 2.36
C ALA A 54 2.09 13.10 1.15
N THR A 55 2.97 13.65 0.31
CA THR A 55 3.45 13.00 -0.92
C THR A 55 4.96 12.79 -0.99
N ARG A 56 5.76 13.54 -0.20
CA ARG A 56 7.21 13.34 -0.09
C ARG A 56 7.55 12.23 0.89
N HIS A 57 8.60 11.47 0.59
CA HIS A 57 9.04 10.34 1.42
C HIS A 57 9.33 10.73 2.87
N ALA A 58 10.03 11.85 3.07
CA ALA A 58 10.39 12.36 4.38
C ALA A 58 9.16 12.78 5.20
N ASP A 59 8.22 13.50 4.59
CA ASP A 59 7.00 13.98 5.25
C ASP A 59 6.08 12.82 5.66
N ILE A 60 5.96 11.81 4.79
CA ILE A 60 5.20 10.59 5.09
C ILE A 60 5.79 9.88 6.32
N ARG A 61 7.12 9.72 6.37
CA ARG A 61 7.78 9.10 7.53
C ARG A 61 7.54 9.92 8.80
N ALA A 62 7.68 11.25 8.72
CA ALA A 62 7.44 12.14 9.84
C ALA A 62 6.02 12.01 10.41
N VAL A 63 5.00 11.99 9.55
CA VAL A 63 3.59 11.78 9.95
C VAL A 63 3.42 10.41 10.61
N LEU A 64 3.97 9.35 10.01
CA LEU A 64 3.73 7.97 10.47
C LEU A 64 4.49 7.60 11.75
N SER A 65 5.60 8.28 12.06
CA SER A 65 6.36 8.04 13.29
C SER A 65 6.03 8.99 14.44
N SER A 66 5.35 10.11 14.19
CA SER A 66 5.10 11.10 15.22
C SER A 66 3.99 10.67 16.18
N PRO A 67 4.18 10.81 17.51
CA PRO A 67 3.14 10.54 18.51
C PRO A 67 2.01 11.57 18.50
N SER A 68 2.20 12.72 17.83
CA SER A 68 1.20 13.78 17.66
C SER A 68 0.10 13.41 16.66
N PHE A 69 0.12 12.18 16.14
CA PHE A 69 -0.85 11.67 15.18
C PHE A 69 -1.51 10.38 15.69
N SER A 70 -2.84 10.39 15.77
CA SER A 70 -3.65 9.24 16.13
C SER A 70 -4.08 8.46 14.89
N ALA A 71 -4.11 7.13 14.98
CA ALA A 71 -4.70 6.23 13.98
C ALA A 71 -6.11 5.74 14.40
N ASP A 72 -6.74 6.35 15.40
CA ASP A 72 -8.06 5.94 15.89
C ASP A 72 -9.15 6.26 14.84
N VAL A 73 -9.59 5.21 14.15
CA VAL A 73 -10.63 5.28 13.11
C VAL A 73 -12.01 5.70 13.64
N ARG A 74 -12.22 5.72 14.97
CA ARG A 74 -13.46 6.18 15.60
C ARG A 74 -13.51 7.69 15.76
N ASN A 75 -12.39 8.39 15.54
CA ASN A 75 -12.37 9.83 15.57
C ASN A 75 -13.25 10.38 14.43
N PRO A 76 -14.21 11.29 14.72
CA PRO A 76 -15.11 11.85 13.70
C PRO A 76 -14.37 12.59 12.57
N ASP A 77 -13.18 13.12 12.85
CA ASP A 77 -12.36 13.83 11.88
C ASP A 77 -11.40 12.90 11.11
N PHE A 78 -11.46 11.58 11.36
CA PHE A 78 -10.61 10.62 10.66
C PHE A 78 -10.92 10.60 9.15
N PRO A 79 -9.93 10.76 8.27
CA PRO A 79 -10.18 10.90 6.84
C PRO A 79 -10.63 9.57 6.21
N LEU A 80 -11.92 9.34 6.10
CA LEU A 80 -12.44 8.12 5.49
C LEU A 80 -12.41 8.25 3.97
N VAL A 81 -11.29 7.89 3.33
CA VAL A 81 -11.01 8.17 1.89
C VAL A 81 -12.00 7.50 0.92
N HIS A 82 -12.67 6.41 1.32
CA HIS A 82 -13.65 5.71 0.50
C HIS A 82 -15.06 5.86 1.09
N SER A 83 -16.06 6.11 0.22
CA SER A 83 -17.49 6.20 0.58
C SER A 83 -18.09 4.87 1.04
N ASN A 84 -17.42 3.77 0.69
CA ASN A 84 -17.85 2.42 1.01
C ASN A 84 -17.46 2.12 2.46
N GLN A 85 -18.11 2.80 3.40
CA GLN A 85 -18.27 2.27 4.74
C GLN A 85 -19.12 1.00 4.59
N PRO A 86 -18.66 -0.20 4.95
CA PRO A 86 -19.62 -1.21 5.34
C PRO A 86 -20.23 -0.70 6.65
N GLU A 87 -21.36 -0.01 6.55
CA GLU A 87 -22.33 0.00 7.64
C GLU A 87 -22.57 -1.46 8.00
N ARG A 88 -21.91 -1.97 9.05
CA ARG A 88 -22.17 -3.25 9.73
C ARG A 88 -22.94 -4.27 8.88
N MET A 89 -22.45 -4.62 7.69
CA MET A 89 -23.00 -5.76 6.98
C MET A 89 -22.51 -6.95 7.80
N GLN A 90 -23.45 -7.68 8.42
CA GLN A 90 -23.18 -9.06 8.81
C GLN A 90 -22.71 -9.76 7.53
N SER A 91 -21.39 -9.82 7.34
CA SER A 91 -20.80 -10.55 6.25
C SER A 91 -20.78 -12.01 6.68
N GLU A 92 -21.15 -12.91 5.77
CA GLU A 92 -21.00 -14.36 5.96
C GLU A 92 -19.58 -14.70 6.43
N ALA A 93 -18.58 -13.91 6.00
CA ALA A 93 -17.20 -13.99 6.48
C ALA A 93 -17.05 -13.71 7.99
N PHE A 94 -17.70 -12.68 8.52
CA PHE A 94 -17.63 -12.38 9.96
C PHE A 94 -18.30 -13.45 10.82
N ASP A 95 -19.43 -13.99 10.36
CA ASP A 95 -20.07 -15.11 11.05
C ASP A 95 -19.25 -16.40 10.95
N TYR A 96 -18.57 -16.62 9.82
CA TYR A 96 -17.56 -17.66 9.70
C TYR A 96 -16.41 -17.46 10.70
N TYR A 97 -15.87 -16.25 10.86
CA TYR A 97 -14.79 -15.99 11.82
C TYR A 97 -15.23 -16.23 13.27
N LYS A 98 -16.45 -15.83 13.64
CA LYS A 98 -17.03 -16.20 14.95
C LYS A 98 -17.07 -17.72 15.12
N ALA A 99 -17.64 -18.43 14.15
CA ALA A 99 -17.76 -19.89 14.21
C ALA A 99 -16.38 -20.58 14.25
N LEU A 100 -15.39 -20.06 13.53
CA LEU A 100 -14.01 -20.52 13.54
C LEU A 100 -13.38 -20.34 14.93
N VAL A 101 -13.54 -19.17 15.54
CA VAL A 101 -13.04 -18.88 16.89
C VAL A 101 -13.68 -19.82 17.91
N GLU A 102 -15.00 -20.00 17.89
CA GLU A 102 -15.68 -20.94 18.80
C GLU A 102 -15.23 -22.40 18.61
N ARG A 103 -14.95 -22.80 17.36
CA ARG A 103 -14.39 -24.12 17.09
C ARG A 103 -12.98 -24.24 17.67
N LYS A 104 -12.13 -23.23 17.48
CA LYS A 104 -10.75 -23.23 18.00
C LYS A 104 -10.67 -23.18 19.54
N ARG A 105 -11.67 -22.63 20.22
CA ARG A 105 -11.79 -22.74 21.69
C ARG A 105 -12.12 -24.17 22.13
N ARG A 106 -13.01 -24.87 21.42
CA ARG A 106 -13.41 -26.26 21.74
C ARG A 106 -12.37 -27.28 21.34
N GLU A 107 -11.71 -27.05 20.21
CA GLU A 107 -10.75 -27.96 19.58
C GLU A 107 -9.46 -27.20 19.22
N PRO A 108 -8.60 -26.87 20.21
CA PRO A 108 -7.35 -26.18 19.95
C PRO A 108 -6.40 -27.01 19.08
N ALA A 109 -5.65 -26.35 18.21
CA ALA A 109 -4.63 -26.96 17.37
C ALA A 109 -3.32 -26.16 17.40
N ASP A 110 -2.28 -26.67 16.75
CA ASP A 110 -1.01 -25.97 16.61
C ASP A 110 -1.08 -24.89 15.51
N ASP A 111 -1.82 -23.82 15.77
CA ASP A 111 -1.97 -22.69 14.85
C ASP A 111 -2.06 -21.35 15.57
N MET A 112 -1.90 -20.27 14.79
CA MET A 112 -1.88 -18.90 15.27
C MET A 112 -3.18 -18.50 16.00
N ILE A 113 -4.35 -18.98 15.57
CA ILE A 113 -5.64 -18.59 16.17
C ILE A 113 -5.78 -19.26 17.53
N SER A 114 -5.43 -20.54 17.64
CA SER A 114 -5.41 -21.25 18.92
C SER A 114 -4.42 -20.63 19.92
N ARG A 115 -3.22 -20.22 19.46
CA ARG A 115 -2.24 -19.53 20.32
C ARG A 115 -2.72 -18.13 20.74
N LEU A 116 -3.34 -17.38 19.83
CA LEU A 116 -3.95 -16.08 20.15
C LEU A 116 -5.02 -16.22 21.26
N LEU A 117 -5.85 -17.26 21.17
CA LEU A 117 -6.88 -17.55 22.16
C LEU A 117 -6.29 -18.00 23.50
N SER A 118 -5.27 -18.85 23.52
CA SER A 118 -4.69 -19.35 24.76
C SER A 118 -3.89 -18.29 25.52
N ASP A 119 -3.14 -17.47 24.79
CA ASP A 119 -2.10 -16.65 25.39
C ASP A 119 -2.56 -15.20 25.60
N HIS A 120 -3.53 -14.72 24.81
CA HIS A 120 -3.83 -13.29 24.70
C HIS A 120 -5.34 -12.98 24.78
N GLU A 121 -6.21 -13.92 25.16
CA GLU A 121 -7.61 -13.65 25.49
C GLU A 121 -7.78 -13.36 26.99
N GLY A 122 -8.49 -12.27 27.35
CA GLY A 122 -8.83 -11.98 28.75
C GLY A 122 -8.44 -10.57 29.23
N PRO A 123 -8.39 -10.33 30.55
CA PRO A 123 -8.24 -8.99 31.14
C PRO A 123 -6.98 -8.23 30.72
N ASP A 124 -5.86 -8.95 30.53
CA ASP A 124 -4.57 -8.37 30.13
C ASP A 124 -4.31 -8.47 28.62
N GLY A 125 -5.30 -8.94 27.85
CA GLY A 125 -5.20 -9.21 26.42
C GLY A 125 -6.35 -8.61 25.63
N PHE A 126 -6.78 -9.31 24.58
CA PHE A 126 -7.93 -8.93 23.76
C PHE A 126 -9.23 -9.37 24.44
N ALA A 127 -10.21 -8.47 24.41
CA ALA A 127 -11.58 -8.79 24.78
C ALA A 127 -12.13 -9.88 23.81
N PRO A 128 -12.85 -10.91 24.31
CA PRO A 128 -13.35 -12.02 23.50
C PRO A 128 -14.12 -11.59 22.24
N GLU A 129 -14.88 -10.50 22.33
CA GLU A 129 -15.66 -9.93 21.25
C GLU A 129 -14.81 -9.32 20.11
N MET A 130 -13.55 -8.99 20.37
CA MET A 130 -12.63 -8.41 19.39
C MET A 130 -11.88 -9.46 18.55
N ILE A 131 -11.80 -10.70 19.04
CA ILE A 131 -10.99 -11.76 18.41
C ILE A 131 -11.46 -12.09 16.98
N PRO A 132 -12.77 -12.24 16.70
CA PRO A 132 -13.22 -12.49 15.33
C PRO A 132 -12.82 -11.37 14.35
N ALA A 133 -12.81 -10.11 14.80
CA ALA A 133 -12.38 -8.97 13.99
C ALA A 133 -10.87 -9.01 13.73
N LEU A 134 -10.06 -9.37 14.73
CA LEU A 134 -8.61 -9.55 14.57
C LEU A 134 -8.28 -10.69 13.62
N VAL A 135 -8.99 -11.83 13.70
CA VAL A 135 -8.85 -12.95 12.74
C VAL A 135 -9.19 -12.48 11.33
N GLY A 136 -10.31 -11.77 11.16
CA GLY A 136 -10.69 -11.23 9.85
C GLY A 136 -9.64 -10.27 9.27
N LEU A 137 -9.06 -9.40 10.10
CA LEU A 137 -7.96 -8.52 9.70
C LEU A 137 -6.75 -9.32 9.19
N LEU A 138 -6.32 -10.35 9.92
CA LEU A 138 -5.14 -11.15 9.55
C LEU A 138 -5.37 -11.95 8.26
N VAL A 139 -6.56 -12.56 8.12
CA VAL A 139 -6.93 -13.31 6.90
C VAL A 139 -7.03 -12.39 5.70
N GLY A 140 -7.73 -11.26 5.82
CA GLY A 140 -7.87 -10.29 4.74
C GLY A 140 -6.53 -9.69 4.30
N ALA A 141 -5.72 -9.24 5.28
CA ALA A 141 -4.40 -8.66 5.02
C ALA A 141 -3.44 -9.67 4.38
N GLY A 142 -3.42 -10.92 4.86
CA GLY A 142 -2.51 -11.95 4.36
C GLY A 142 -2.91 -12.55 3.00
N HIS A 143 -4.19 -12.50 2.63
CA HIS A 143 -4.66 -13.08 1.38
C HIS A 143 -4.62 -12.08 0.22
N GLU A 144 -5.29 -10.93 0.38
CA GLU A 144 -5.48 -10.02 -0.76
C GLU A 144 -4.17 -9.32 -1.15
N THR A 145 -3.37 -8.86 -0.19
CA THR A 145 -2.18 -8.05 -0.49
C THR A 145 -1.12 -8.82 -1.26
N THR A 146 -0.72 -10.00 -0.78
CA THR A 146 0.27 -10.85 -1.45
C THR A 146 -0.20 -11.25 -2.85
N ALA A 147 -1.45 -11.69 -3.02
CA ALA A 147 -1.97 -12.12 -4.33
C ALA A 147 -1.90 -10.99 -5.38
N ASN A 148 -2.30 -9.76 -5.01
CA ASN A 148 -2.21 -8.63 -5.92
C ASN A 148 -0.75 -8.25 -6.21
N MET A 149 0.15 -8.28 -5.21
CA MET A 149 1.57 -8.00 -5.45
C MET A 149 2.18 -9.02 -6.40
N LEU A 150 1.95 -10.31 -6.19
CA LEU A 150 2.48 -11.36 -7.05
C LEU A 150 2.00 -11.21 -8.50
N GLY A 151 0.71 -10.93 -8.70
CA GLY A 151 0.16 -10.66 -10.02
C GLY A 151 0.79 -9.44 -10.69
N LEU A 152 0.87 -8.31 -9.98
CA LEU A 152 1.45 -7.07 -10.49
C LEU A 152 2.96 -7.19 -10.78
N GLY A 153 3.72 -7.84 -9.89
CA GLY A 153 5.14 -8.11 -10.11
C GLY A 153 5.39 -9.07 -11.27
N THR A 154 4.49 -10.03 -11.50
CA THR A 154 4.54 -10.89 -12.69
C THR A 154 4.36 -10.06 -13.95
N VAL A 155 3.35 -9.18 -13.99
CA VAL A 155 3.17 -8.26 -15.13
C VAL A 155 4.41 -7.39 -15.32
N ALA A 156 4.95 -6.79 -14.26
CA ALA A 156 6.14 -5.96 -14.34
C ALA A 156 7.34 -6.69 -14.96
N LEU A 157 7.57 -7.95 -14.58
CA LEU A 157 8.65 -8.77 -15.15
C LEU A 157 8.36 -9.19 -16.60
N LEU A 158 7.11 -9.47 -16.96
CA LEU A 158 6.73 -9.76 -18.36
C LEU A 158 6.91 -8.56 -19.29
N LEU A 159 6.71 -7.34 -18.78
CA LEU A 159 6.94 -6.10 -19.52
C LEU A 159 8.40 -5.64 -19.52
N ASN A 160 9.27 -6.26 -18.70
CA ASN A 160 10.69 -5.96 -18.59
C ASN A 160 11.52 -7.25 -18.74
N PRO A 161 11.56 -7.86 -19.95
CA PRO A 161 12.15 -9.18 -20.16
C PRO A 161 13.64 -9.25 -19.77
N ASP A 162 14.40 -8.17 -19.97
CA ASP A 162 15.81 -8.11 -19.56
C ASP A 162 15.97 -8.27 -18.04
N GLN A 163 15.10 -7.63 -17.24
CA GLN A 163 15.13 -7.75 -15.78
C GLN A 163 14.59 -9.12 -15.32
N ARG A 164 13.57 -9.65 -16.00
CA ARG A 164 13.08 -11.03 -15.76
C ARG A 164 14.17 -12.06 -16.01
N ASP A 165 14.86 -11.96 -17.13
CA ASP A 165 15.91 -12.91 -17.51
C ASP A 165 17.11 -12.79 -16.57
N CYS A 166 17.47 -11.56 -16.18
CA CYS A 166 18.45 -11.32 -15.13
C CYS A 166 18.06 -11.97 -13.79
N LEU A 167 16.82 -11.81 -13.31
CA LEU A 167 16.35 -12.47 -12.09
C LEU A 167 16.37 -13.99 -12.18
N ARG A 168 16.06 -14.55 -13.36
CA ARG A 168 16.10 -16.00 -13.61
C ARG A 168 17.53 -16.54 -13.56
N GLU A 169 18.49 -15.81 -14.11
CA GLU A 169 19.91 -16.19 -14.11
C GLU A 169 20.60 -15.92 -12.75
N HIS A 170 20.11 -14.91 -12.03
CA HIS A 170 20.64 -14.43 -10.75
C HIS A 170 19.55 -14.41 -9.67
N PRO A 171 19.09 -15.59 -9.18
CA PRO A 171 18.04 -15.68 -8.16
C PRO A 171 18.42 -15.03 -6.82
N GLU A 172 19.70 -14.74 -6.58
CA GLU A 172 20.18 -13.94 -5.46
C GLU A 172 19.65 -12.48 -5.47
N LEU A 173 19.13 -11.99 -6.61
CA LEU A 173 18.45 -10.69 -6.73
C LEU A 173 17.01 -10.73 -6.21
N ALA A 174 16.48 -11.88 -5.81
CA ALA A 174 15.11 -11.98 -5.32
C ALA A 174 14.80 -11.02 -4.14
N PRO A 175 15.68 -10.79 -3.16
CA PRO A 175 15.43 -9.82 -2.09
C PRO A 175 15.33 -8.38 -2.59
N SER A 176 16.21 -7.92 -3.49
CA SER A 176 16.15 -6.56 -4.03
C SER A 176 14.95 -6.39 -4.97
N THR A 177 14.62 -7.43 -5.75
CA THR A 177 13.40 -7.48 -6.56
C THR A 177 12.15 -7.30 -5.70
N ALA A 178 12.07 -7.99 -4.56
CA ALA A 178 10.93 -7.85 -3.65
C ALA A 178 10.79 -6.42 -3.12
N GLU A 179 11.87 -5.81 -2.62
CA GLU A 179 11.83 -4.42 -2.15
C GLU A 179 11.49 -3.43 -3.28
N GLU A 180 12.03 -3.65 -4.49
CA GLU A 180 11.74 -2.79 -5.64
C GLU A 180 10.28 -2.90 -6.07
N MET A 181 9.70 -4.10 -6.14
CA MET A 181 8.29 -4.31 -6.48
C MET A 181 7.36 -3.67 -5.44
N LEU A 182 7.70 -3.82 -4.16
CA LEU A 182 7.01 -3.16 -3.05
C LEU A 182 7.02 -1.65 -3.20
N ARG A 183 8.19 -1.05 -3.46
CA ARG A 183 8.34 0.38 -3.73
C ARG A 183 7.52 0.79 -4.95
N TYR A 184 7.76 0.16 -6.09
CA TYR A 184 7.24 0.55 -7.39
C TYR A 184 5.71 0.50 -7.46
N TRP A 185 5.11 -0.58 -6.94
CA TRP A 185 3.66 -0.79 -7.00
C TRP A 185 2.91 -0.13 -5.84
N SER A 186 3.46 -0.20 -4.62
CA SER A 186 2.84 0.38 -3.42
C SER A 186 1.33 0.08 -3.35
N ILE A 187 0.98 -1.21 -3.40
CA ILE A 187 -0.38 -1.69 -3.68
C ILE A 187 -1.43 -1.17 -2.69
N VAL A 188 -1.04 -0.89 -1.46
CA VAL A 188 -1.85 -0.15 -0.49
C VAL A 188 -1.41 1.31 -0.55
N SER A 189 -1.95 2.07 -1.49
CA SER A 189 -1.37 3.36 -1.86
C SER A 189 -1.71 4.50 -0.89
N THR A 190 -2.92 4.50 -0.31
CA THR A 190 -3.47 5.68 0.40
C THR A 190 -4.23 5.34 1.68
N ASP A 191 -4.07 4.12 2.20
CA ASP A 191 -4.80 3.68 3.39
C ASP A 191 -4.25 4.25 4.72
N PRO A 192 -2.92 4.47 4.91
CA PRO A 192 -2.47 5.03 6.17
C PRO A 192 -2.92 6.49 6.32
N ARG A 193 -3.59 6.74 7.43
CA ARG A 193 -4.33 7.96 7.72
C ARG A 193 -4.22 8.28 9.19
N ARG A 194 -4.19 9.57 9.50
CA ARG A 194 -4.00 10.08 10.86
C ARG A 194 -4.90 11.27 11.14
N VAL A 195 -5.11 11.54 12.42
CA VAL A 195 -5.66 12.82 12.91
C VAL A 195 -4.64 13.42 13.87
N ALA A 196 -4.33 14.70 13.70
CA ALA A 196 -3.44 15.41 14.60
C ALA A 196 -4.08 15.55 16.00
N THR A 197 -3.37 15.15 17.05
CA THR A 197 -3.82 15.25 18.45
C THR A 197 -3.45 16.59 19.09
N GLU A 198 -2.52 17.32 18.47
CA GLU A 198 -2.04 18.65 18.81
C GLU A 198 -1.58 19.36 17.52
N ASP A 199 -1.31 20.67 17.61
CA ASP A 199 -0.73 21.43 16.50
C ASP A 199 0.71 20.95 16.25
N VAL A 200 1.03 20.56 15.01
CA VAL A 200 2.32 19.98 14.62
C VAL A 200 2.76 20.46 13.24
N GLU A 201 4.04 20.78 13.08
CA GLU A 201 4.60 21.20 11.80
C GLU A 201 5.18 20.00 11.04
N ILE A 202 4.78 19.83 9.77
CA ILE A 202 5.25 18.79 8.85
C ILE A 202 5.54 19.42 7.49
N GLY A 203 6.74 19.22 6.96
CA GLY A 203 7.11 19.74 5.63
C GLY A 203 6.94 21.26 5.50
N GLY A 204 7.12 22.02 6.60
CA GLY A 204 6.89 23.46 6.65
C GLY A 204 5.42 23.90 6.71
N GLN A 205 4.48 22.96 6.89
CA GLN A 205 3.05 23.22 7.03
C GLN A 205 2.58 22.92 8.46
N LEU A 206 1.82 23.84 9.04
CA LEU A 206 1.21 23.64 10.35
C LEU A 206 -0.09 22.83 10.20
N VAL A 207 -0.06 21.58 10.65
CA VAL A 207 -1.25 20.74 10.81
C VAL A 207 -1.86 21.03 12.17
N ARG A 208 -3.10 21.53 12.18
CA ARG A 208 -3.81 21.86 13.41
C ARG A 208 -4.37 20.62 14.08
N LYS A 209 -4.49 20.67 15.40
CA LYS A 209 -5.22 19.67 16.18
C LYS A 209 -6.60 19.41 15.56
N GLY A 210 -6.93 18.14 15.39
CA GLY A 210 -8.19 17.68 14.79
C GLY A 210 -8.15 17.57 13.27
N GLU A 211 -7.14 18.11 12.58
CA GLU A 211 -7.04 17.94 11.13
C GLU A 211 -6.59 16.52 10.76
N GLY A 212 -7.26 15.96 9.75
CA GLY A 212 -6.87 14.69 9.16
C GLY A 212 -5.70 14.83 8.19
N VAL A 213 -4.82 13.83 8.20
CA VAL A 213 -3.69 13.68 7.27
C VAL A 213 -3.79 12.31 6.61
N ILE A 214 -3.75 12.31 5.28
CA ILE A 214 -3.64 11.13 4.44
C ILE A 214 -2.19 11.07 3.94
N VAL A 215 -1.59 9.88 3.91
CA VAL A 215 -0.27 9.70 3.28
C VAL A 215 -0.40 8.92 1.98
N SER A 216 0.25 9.39 0.91
CA SER A 216 0.33 8.67 -0.36
C SER A 216 1.63 7.87 -0.41
N LEU A 217 1.55 6.59 -0.05
CA LEU A 217 2.71 5.69 -0.05
C LEU A 217 3.31 5.54 -1.44
N ILE A 218 2.46 5.49 -2.48
CA ILE A 218 2.95 5.43 -3.86
C ILE A 218 3.73 6.70 -4.22
N ALA A 219 3.23 7.89 -3.84
CA ALA A 219 3.94 9.15 -4.10
C ALA A 219 5.30 9.20 -3.41
N GLY A 220 5.35 8.80 -2.14
CA GLY A 220 6.60 8.75 -1.37
C GLY A 220 7.61 7.75 -1.95
N ASN A 221 7.12 6.63 -2.48
CA ASN A 221 7.97 5.62 -3.09
C ASN A 221 8.41 5.96 -4.52
N ARG A 222 7.84 6.99 -5.15
CA ARG A 222 8.31 7.60 -6.41
C ARG A 222 9.13 8.88 -6.18
N ASP A 223 9.54 9.17 -4.94
CA ASP A 223 10.32 10.36 -4.62
C ASP A 223 11.78 10.25 -5.09
N GLY A 224 12.15 11.02 -6.11
CA GLY A 224 13.50 11.04 -6.67
C GLY A 224 14.59 11.44 -5.66
N ARG A 225 14.24 12.21 -4.62
CA ARG A 225 15.17 12.53 -3.52
C ARG A 225 15.53 11.30 -2.68
N ALA A 226 14.68 10.28 -2.66
CA ALA A 226 14.88 9.05 -1.91
C ALA A 226 15.31 7.86 -2.79
N PHE A 227 14.93 7.83 -4.08
CA PHE A 227 15.09 6.66 -4.96
C PHE A 227 15.62 7.01 -6.36
N GLY A 228 16.73 7.73 -6.46
CA GLY A 228 17.33 8.10 -7.75
C GLY A 228 17.96 9.49 -7.69
N ALA A 229 18.65 9.80 -6.59
CA ALA A 229 19.25 11.11 -6.35
C ALA A 229 20.70 11.17 -6.85
N GLY A 230 21.35 10.02 -7.05
CA GLY A 230 22.72 9.94 -7.55
C GLY A 230 22.80 10.07 -9.08
N GLU A 231 23.89 10.67 -9.56
CA GLU A 231 24.19 10.68 -10.99
C GLU A 231 24.33 9.25 -11.53
N GLY A 232 23.59 8.94 -12.59
CA GLY A 232 23.57 7.61 -13.20
C GLY A 232 22.68 6.58 -12.48
N GLU A 233 21.99 6.96 -11.40
CA GLU A 233 20.98 6.08 -10.79
C GLU A 233 19.71 6.02 -11.65
N CYS A 234 19.03 4.87 -11.63
CA CYS A 234 17.75 4.69 -12.30
C CYS A 234 16.69 5.66 -11.72
N PRO A 235 15.96 6.43 -12.54
CA PRO A 235 14.90 7.32 -12.07
C PRO A 235 13.86 6.62 -11.18
N ALA A 236 13.30 7.33 -10.19
CA ALA A 236 12.37 6.75 -9.22
C ALA A 236 11.06 6.25 -9.84
N ASP A 237 10.68 6.77 -11.00
CA ASP A 237 9.49 6.35 -11.74
C ASP A 237 9.69 5.09 -12.58
N GLN A 238 10.93 4.61 -12.70
CA GLN A 238 11.29 3.39 -13.41
C GLN A 238 11.56 2.24 -12.45
N LEU A 239 11.32 1.01 -12.94
CA LEU A 239 11.58 -0.23 -12.24
C LEU A 239 13.05 -0.63 -12.41
N ASP A 240 13.73 -0.94 -11.31
CA ASP A 240 15.08 -1.49 -11.30
C ASP A 240 15.22 -2.54 -10.19
N ILE A 241 15.19 -3.83 -10.54
CA ILE A 241 15.29 -4.94 -9.59
C ILE A 241 16.62 -4.99 -8.81
N GLY A 242 17.65 -4.28 -9.28
CA GLY A 242 18.94 -4.13 -8.60
C GLY A 242 18.96 -2.98 -7.59
N ARG A 243 17.93 -2.12 -7.55
CA ARG A 243 17.88 -0.95 -6.67
C ARG A 243 17.92 -1.34 -5.19
N SER A 244 18.67 -0.59 -4.40
CA SER A 244 18.56 -0.61 -2.94
C SER A 244 17.31 0.15 -2.47
N ALA A 245 16.15 -0.53 -2.47
CA ALA A 245 14.85 0.07 -2.15
C ALA A 245 14.40 -0.10 -0.67
N ARG A 246 15.29 -0.54 0.23
CA ARG A 246 14.94 -0.99 1.60
C ARG A 246 14.25 0.06 2.48
N HIS A 247 14.44 1.35 2.20
CA HIS A 247 13.80 2.45 2.94
C HIS A 247 12.45 2.88 2.36
N HIS A 248 11.89 2.14 1.41
CA HIS A 248 10.52 2.36 0.92
C HIS A 248 9.49 2.35 2.06
N VAL A 249 8.36 3.00 1.84
CA VAL A 249 7.25 3.08 2.80
C VAL A 249 6.05 2.22 2.41
N ALA A 250 6.21 1.25 1.50
CA ALA A 250 5.11 0.39 1.03
C ALA A 250 4.41 -0.42 2.14
N PHE A 251 5.12 -0.68 3.25
CA PHE A 251 4.60 -1.33 4.45
C PHE A 251 4.17 -0.32 5.55
N GLY A 252 4.05 0.97 5.20
CA GLY A 252 3.96 2.04 6.19
C GLY A 252 5.26 2.26 6.95
N PHE A 253 5.17 2.91 8.10
CA PHE A 253 6.30 3.24 8.98
C PHE A 253 5.80 3.44 10.41
N GLY A 254 6.67 3.29 11.40
CA GLY A 254 6.34 3.50 12.82
C GLY A 254 5.50 2.38 13.43
N SER A 255 4.70 2.70 14.46
CA SER A 255 3.97 1.72 15.29
C SER A 255 2.95 0.87 14.52
N HIS A 256 2.53 1.32 13.34
CA HIS A 256 1.60 0.60 12.46
C HIS A 256 2.28 0.02 11.21
N GLN A 257 3.61 -0.10 11.21
CA GLN A 257 4.31 -0.78 10.12
C GLN A 257 3.81 -2.24 10.01
N CYS A 258 3.61 -2.69 8.77
CA CYS A 258 2.96 -3.96 8.46
C CYS A 258 3.54 -5.13 9.26
N LEU A 259 2.68 -5.80 10.04
CA LEU A 259 3.02 -6.99 10.82
C LEU A 259 3.50 -8.15 9.92
N GLY A 260 2.84 -8.33 8.78
CA GLY A 260 3.10 -9.41 7.81
C GLY A 260 4.28 -9.16 6.86
N GLN A 261 5.00 -8.04 7.00
CA GLN A 261 5.98 -7.61 6.00
C GLN A 261 7.08 -8.64 5.69
N ASN A 262 7.50 -9.43 6.68
CA ASN A 262 8.54 -10.43 6.50
C ASN A 262 8.02 -11.68 5.79
N LEU A 263 6.77 -12.07 6.06
CA LEU A 263 6.12 -13.16 5.35
C LEU A 263 5.93 -12.78 3.88
N ALA A 264 5.38 -11.59 3.61
CA ALA A 264 5.17 -11.07 2.26
C ALA A 264 6.48 -11.05 1.44
N ARG A 265 7.59 -10.61 2.05
CA ARG A 265 8.92 -10.64 1.42
C ARG A 265 9.36 -12.04 1.04
N ILE A 266 9.20 -13.02 1.94
CA ILE A 266 9.59 -14.41 1.65
C ILE A 266 8.73 -14.98 0.51
N GLU A 267 7.43 -14.74 0.52
CA GLU A 267 6.52 -15.18 -0.54
C GLU A 267 6.96 -14.64 -1.91
N MET A 268 7.27 -13.35 -2.00
CA MET A 268 7.76 -12.70 -3.23
C MET A 268 9.12 -13.24 -3.68
N GLN A 269 10.05 -13.41 -2.73
CA GLN A 269 11.40 -13.94 -3.00
C GLN A 269 11.38 -15.37 -3.52
N VAL A 270 10.37 -16.16 -3.16
CA VAL A 270 10.19 -17.51 -3.67
C VAL A 270 9.40 -17.52 -4.98
N ALA A 271 8.30 -16.78 -5.06
CA ALA A 271 7.33 -16.92 -6.13
C ALA A 271 7.87 -16.54 -7.52
N TRP A 272 8.44 -15.34 -7.70
CA TRP A 272 8.85 -14.90 -9.04
C TRP A 272 10.04 -15.68 -9.62
N PRO A 273 11.14 -15.94 -8.88
CA PRO A 273 12.22 -16.77 -9.40
C PRO A 273 11.73 -18.17 -9.79
N ARG A 274 10.90 -18.80 -8.95
CA ARG A 274 10.36 -20.14 -9.24
C ARG A 274 9.39 -20.15 -10.41
N LEU A 275 8.60 -19.09 -10.58
CA LEU A 275 7.69 -18.96 -11.72
C LEU A 275 8.46 -19.00 -13.03
N PHE A 276 9.51 -18.17 -13.17
CA PHE A 276 10.29 -18.08 -14.41
C PHE A 276 11.34 -19.18 -14.57
N GLU A 277 11.75 -19.87 -13.49
CA GLU A 277 12.49 -21.13 -13.56
C GLU A 277 11.61 -22.25 -14.17
N ARG A 278 10.35 -22.35 -13.71
CA ARG A 278 9.44 -23.44 -14.08
C ARG A 278 8.71 -23.21 -15.40
N ILE A 279 8.46 -21.96 -15.74
CA ILE A 279 7.67 -21.55 -16.91
C ILE A 279 8.42 -20.39 -17.61
N PRO A 280 9.56 -20.67 -18.25
CA PRO A 280 10.43 -19.63 -18.81
C PRO A 280 9.80 -18.87 -19.99
N ASP A 281 8.86 -19.51 -20.70
CA ASP A 281 8.17 -18.95 -21.87
C ASP A 281 6.81 -18.30 -21.54
N LEU A 282 6.53 -18.10 -20.23
CA LEU A 282 5.33 -17.41 -19.75
C LEU A 282 5.22 -16.02 -20.39
N ARG A 283 4.05 -15.72 -20.94
CA ARG A 283 3.73 -14.42 -21.56
C ARG A 283 2.26 -14.06 -21.36
N LEU A 284 1.93 -12.78 -21.56
CA LEU A 284 0.53 -12.33 -21.54
C LEU A 284 -0.23 -12.96 -22.71
N ALA A 285 -1.43 -13.46 -22.44
CA ALA A 285 -2.33 -13.98 -23.48
C ALA A 285 -3.18 -12.88 -24.15
N VAL A 286 -3.06 -11.64 -23.67
CA VAL A 286 -3.73 -10.44 -24.18
C VAL A 286 -2.74 -9.28 -24.21
N PRO A 287 -2.98 -8.24 -25.04
CA PRO A 287 -2.22 -6.99 -24.98
C PRO A 287 -2.23 -6.35 -23.58
N GLU A 288 -1.17 -5.62 -23.24
CA GLU A 288 -0.99 -5.01 -21.91
C GLU A 288 -2.07 -3.97 -21.55
N ASP A 289 -2.62 -3.29 -22.55
CA ASP A 289 -3.66 -2.27 -22.42
C ASP A 289 -5.06 -2.87 -22.23
N GLU A 290 -5.22 -4.18 -22.44
CA GLU A 290 -6.44 -4.94 -22.18
C GLU A 290 -6.47 -5.58 -20.77
N LEU A 291 -5.40 -5.45 -19.98
CA LEU A 291 -5.33 -6.03 -18.65
C LEU A 291 -6.39 -5.40 -17.70
N PRO A 292 -7.22 -6.23 -17.00
CA PRO A 292 -8.33 -5.72 -16.20
C PRO A 292 -7.87 -5.28 -14.81
N PHE A 293 -7.38 -4.04 -14.69
CA PHE A 293 -7.00 -3.45 -13.41
C PHE A 293 -8.21 -3.05 -12.55
N LYS A 294 -8.08 -3.20 -11.23
CA LYS A 294 -9.05 -2.73 -10.24
C LYS A 294 -9.09 -1.19 -10.23
N LYS A 295 -10.28 -0.61 -10.38
CA LYS A 295 -10.48 0.87 -10.46
C LYS A 295 -10.88 1.53 -9.13
N ASN A 296 -11.51 0.78 -8.21
CA ASN A 296 -12.04 1.29 -6.93
C ASN A 296 -11.70 0.32 -5.77
N SER A 297 -10.43 -0.04 -5.62
CA SER A 297 -9.98 -1.00 -4.61
C SER A 297 -8.97 -0.37 -3.66
N ILE A 298 -9.07 -0.70 -2.37
CA ILE A 298 -8.07 -0.30 -1.35
C ILE A 298 -6.70 -0.91 -1.69
N VAL A 299 -6.72 -2.18 -2.14
CA VAL A 299 -5.53 -2.88 -2.61
C VAL A 299 -5.51 -2.85 -4.14
N TYR A 300 -4.54 -2.13 -4.70
CA TYR A 300 -4.35 -2.04 -6.13
C TYR A 300 -3.87 -3.37 -6.71
N GLY A 301 -4.38 -3.74 -7.90
CA GLY A 301 -4.04 -4.98 -8.58
C GLY A 301 -4.95 -5.28 -9.75
N LEU A 302 -4.91 -6.53 -10.20
CA LEU A 302 -5.65 -7.05 -11.35
C LEU A 302 -6.86 -7.86 -10.89
N THR A 303 -7.94 -7.83 -11.65
CA THR A 303 -9.07 -8.77 -11.47
C THR A 303 -8.72 -10.15 -12.03
N SER A 304 -7.95 -10.20 -13.12
CA SER A 304 -7.39 -11.42 -13.70
C SER A 304 -6.10 -11.11 -14.45
N LEU A 305 -5.25 -12.13 -14.61
CA LEU A 305 -4.00 -12.06 -15.38
C LEU A 305 -4.01 -13.18 -16.43
N PRO A 306 -4.49 -12.93 -17.67
CA PRO A 306 -4.49 -13.92 -18.75
C PRO A 306 -3.06 -14.21 -19.22
N VAL A 307 -2.65 -15.48 -19.18
CA VAL A 307 -1.29 -15.92 -19.55
C VAL A 307 -1.31 -17.21 -20.37
N GLU A 308 -0.26 -17.41 -21.16
CA GLU A 308 0.04 -18.64 -21.90
C GLU A 308 1.53 -18.98 -21.77
N TRP A 309 1.88 -20.27 -21.94
CA TRP A 309 3.25 -20.78 -21.87
C TRP A 309 3.42 -22.04 -22.71
#